data_AF-A0A5C5ZAT1-F1
#
_entry.id   AF-A0A5C5ZAT1-F1
#
_cell.length_a   1.000
_cell.length_b   1.000
_cell.length_c   1.000
_cell.angle_alpha   90.00
_cell.angle_beta   90.00
_cell.angle_gamma   90.00
#
_symmetry.space_group_name_H-M   'P 1'
#
loop_
_entity.id
_entity.type
_entity.pdbx_description
1 polymer ?
#
loop_
_entity_poly.entity_id
_entity_poly.type
_entity_poly.pdbx_seq_one_letter_code
_entity_poly.pdbx_strand_id
1 'polypeptide(L)'
;MSGKEAQVFLVRCGDEIRCAKVYKDVAQRSFKNAVQYQEGRKIRNSRRQRAINRRSKFGRDQQEVVWQRAEVDALYKLADAGVRVPKAYGFFDGVLLMELVTDGDGDVAPRLNEITMSAEQAVKDHA
;
A
#
# COMPACT_ATOMS: atom_id res chain seq x y z
N MET A 1 7.27 -9.57 6.86
CA MET A 1 8.23 -8.44 6.83
C MET A 1 7.56 -7.18 7.41
N SER A 2 8.15 -6.52 8.41
CA SER A 2 7.53 -5.36 9.08
C SER A 2 8.09 -4.05 8.54
N GLY A 3 7.25 -3.24 7.91
CA GLY A 3 7.59 -1.87 7.50
C GLY A 3 7.22 -0.83 8.56
N LYS A 4 7.55 0.44 8.27
CA LYS A 4 7.24 1.58 9.15
C LYS A 4 5.73 1.82 9.29
N GLU A 5 4.96 1.49 8.26
CA GLU A 5 3.53 1.87 8.16
C GLU A 5 2.58 0.67 8.17
N ALA A 6 3.07 -0.51 7.83
CA ALA A 6 2.29 -1.73 7.71
C ALA A 6 3.17 -2.98 7.93
N GLN A 7 2.52 -4.09 8.27
CA GLN A 7 3.12 -5.41 8.28
C GLN A 7 2.51 -6.24 7.14
N VAL A 8 3.35 -7.03 6.46
CA VAL A 8 2.89 -7.94 5.40
C VAL A 8 3.04 -9.37 5.88
N PHE A 9 1.95 -10.13 5.73
CA PHE A 9 1.82 -11.54 6.10
C PHE A 9 1.49 -12.39 4.88
N LEU A 10 1.99 -13.61 4.86
CA LEU A 10 1.49 -14.66 3.98
C LEU A 10 0.20 -15.22 4.58
N VAL A 11 -0.85 -15.31 3.77
CA VAL A 11 -2.15 -15.84 4.17
C VAL A 11 -2.62 -16.85 3.14
N ARG A 12 -3.37 -17.85 3.60
CA ARG A 12 -4.01 -18.84 2.74
C ARG A 12 -5.46 -18.45 2.51
N CYS A 13 -5.86 -18.37 1.26
CA CYS A 13 -7.21 -18.06 0.80
C CYS A 13 -7.73 -19.23 -0.03
N GLY A 14 -8.42 -20.17 0.61
CA GLY A 14 -8.73 -21.46 -0.02
C GLY A 14 -7.44 -22.23 -0.29
N ASP A 15 -7.21 -22.59 -1.55
CA ASP A 15 -6.00 -23.28 -2.00
C ASP A 15 -4.87 -22.34 -2.46
N GLU A 16 -5.13 -21.02 -2.50
CA GLU A 16 -4.14 -20.02 -2.93
C GLU A 16 -3.42 -19.39 -1.74
N ILE A 17 -2.13 -19.08 -1.93
CA ILE A 17 -1.36 -18.23 -1.00
C ILE A 17 -1.37 -16.79 -1.52
N ARG A 18 -1.63 -15.84 -0.61
CA ARG A 18 -1.72 -14.40 -0.89
C ARG A 18 -0.98 -13.59 0.17
N CYS A 19 -0.85 -12.29 -0.09
CA CYS A 19 -0.29 -11.32 0.84
C CYS A 19 -1.41 -10.51 1.52
N ALA A 20 -1.38 -10.44 2.85
CA ALA A 20 -2.17 -9.51 3.63
C ALA A 20 -1.27 -8.38 4.15
N LYS A 21 -1.45 -7.17 3.63
CA LYS A 21 -0.80 -5.95 4.14
C LYS A 21 -1.70 -5.28 5.18
N VAL A 22 -1.33 -5.43 6.45
CA VAL A 22 -2.06 -4.90 7.61
C VAL A 22 -1.45 -3.55 8.00
N TYR A 23 -2.24 -2.48 7.88
CA TYR A 23 -1.79 -1.13 8.21
C TYR A 23 -1.83 -0.90 9.72
N LYS A 24 -0.80 -0.26 10.27
CA LYS A 24 -0.81 0.15 11.68
C LYS A 24 -1.78 1.30 11.89
N ASP A 25 -2.47 1.28 13.03
CA ASP A 25 -3.28 2.39 13.52
C ASP A 25 -2.40 3.65 13.63
N VAL A 26 -2.94 4.82 13.29
CA VAL A 26 -2.21 6.10 13.28
C VAL A 26 -1.59 6.40 14.64
N ALA A 27 -2.23 5.98 15.73
CA ALA A 27 -1.69 6.10 17.09
C ALA A 27 -0.37 5.32 17.30
N GLN A 28 -0.11 4.28 16.49
CA GLN A 28 1.09 3.44 16.56
C GLN A 28 2.08 3.69 15.40
N ARG A 29 1.85 4.70 14.56
CA ARG A 29 2.77 5.05 13.47
C ARG A 29 3.91 5.94 13.98
N SER A 30 5.15 5.56 13.68
CA SER A 30 6.35 6.38 13.94
C SER A 30 6.60 7.46 12.86
N PHE A 31 5.62 7.72 11.99
CA PHE A 31 5.73 8.70 10.91
C PHE A 31 5.21 10.08 11.35
N LYS A 32 6.12 11.00 11.68
CA LYS A 32 5.79 12.32 12.25
C LYS A 32 5.45 13.43 11.23
N ASN A 33 5.68 13.20 9.93
CA ASN A 33 5.51 14.23 8.88
C ASN A 33 4.32 13.95 7.94
N ALA A 34 3.13 13.74 8.48
CA ALA A 34 1.91 13.53 7.68
C ALA A 34 1.39 14.80 6.99
N VAL A 35 1.85 15.98 7.41
CA VAL A 35 1.34 17.29 6.96
C VAL A 35 1.66 17.57 5.48
N GLN A 36 2.86 17.21 5.00
CA GLN A 36 3.25 17.43 3.60
C GLN A 36 2.43 16.61 2.59
N TYR A 37 1.84 15.48 3.00
CA TYR A 37 0.97 14.68 2.12
C TYR A 37 -0.47 15.20 2.04
N GLN A 38 -0.85 16.15 2.91
CA GLN A 38 -2.19 16.72 2.98
C GLN A 38 -2.39 17.90 2.02
N GLU A 39 -1.33 18.66 1.70
CA GLU A 39 -1.44 19.96 1.02
C GLU A 39 -1.93 19.92 -0.45
N GLY A 40 -2.13 18.74 -1.05
CA GLY A 40 -2.64 18.62 -2.42
C GLY A 40 -4.03 18.02 -2.57
N ARG A 41 -4.67 17.52 -1.51
CA ARG A 41 -5.83 16.61 -1.63
C ARG A 41 -7.14 17.26 -1.17
N LYS A 42 -7.88 17.87 -2.11
CA LYS A 42 -9.24 18.38 -1.86
C LYS A 42 -10.27 17.25 -1.91
N ILE A 43 -10.99 17.02 -0.81
CA ILE A 43 -12.15 16.13 -0.80
C ILE A 43 -13.36 16.90 -1.32
N ARG A 44 -14.04 16.36 -2.34
CA ARG A 44 -15.21 16.98 -3.00
C ARG A 44 -16.40 17.27 -2.07
N ASN A 45 -16.43 16.73 -0.85
CA ASN A 45 -17.55 16.86 0.08
C ASN A 45 -17.24 17.85 1.22
N SER A 46 -17.91 19.01 1.20
CA SER A 46 -17.71 20.13 2.14
C SER A 46 -18.04 19.82 3.60
N ARG A 47 -18.88 18.82 3.89
CA ARG A 47 -19.17 18.36 5.26
C ARG A 47 -18.02 17.51 5.81
N ARG A 48 -17.47 16.61 4.99
CA ARG A 48 -16.30 15.79 5.35
C ARG A 48 -15.04 16.62 5.51
N GLN A 49 -14.80 17.57 4.60
CA GLN A 49 -13.66 18.48 4.69
C GLN A 49 -13.69 19.28 6.00
N ARG A 50 -14.87 19.77 6.43
CA ARG A 50 -15.02 20.47 7.72
C ARG A 50 -14.76 19.56 8.93
N ALA A 51 -15.21 18.31 8.89
CA ALA A 51 -14.96 17.36 9.98
C ALA A 51 -13.47 17.02 10.15
N ILE A 52 -12.76 16.87 9.02
CA ILE A 52 -11.30 16.67 8.97
C ILE A 52 -10.56 17.92 9.46
N ASN A 53 -10.92 19.11 8.95
CA ASN A 53 -10.31 20.37 9.37
C ASN A 53 -10.50 20.64 10.87
N ARG A 54 -11.64 20.22 11.44
CA ARG A 54 -11.93 20.33 12.88
C ARG A 54 -11.30 19.22 13.74
N ARG A 55 -10.53 18.28 13.16
CA ARG A 55 -9.94 17.12 13.85
C ARG A 55 -10.93 16.34 14.74
N SER A 56 -12.21 16.34 14.38
CA SER A 56 -13.22 15.56 15.09
C SER A 56 -12.89 14.06 15.03
N LYS A 57 -13.39 13.24 15.97
CA LYS A 57 -13.21 11.78 15.95
C LYS A 57 -13.55 11.21 14.57
N PHE A 58 -14.75 11.53 14.07
CA PHE A 58 -15.18 11.19 12.72
C PHE A 58 -14.26 11.72 11.61
N GLY A 59 -13.72 12.94 11.76
CA GLY A 59 -12.75 13.51 10.82
C GLY A 59 -11.43 12.74 10.75
N ARG A 60 -10.92 12.26 11.90
CA ARG A 60 -9.73 11.40 11.96
C ARG A 60 -10.00 10.05 11.29
N ASP A 61 -11.10 9.41 11.64
CA ASP A 61 -11.53 8.13 11.03
C ASP A 61 -11.69 8.27 9.50
N GLN A 62 -12.27 9.38 9.01
CA GLN A 62 -12.41 9.64 7.57
C GLN A 62 -11.06 9.91 6.89
N GLN A 63 -10.12 10.56 7.56
CA GLN A 63 -8.80 10.84 7.02
C GLN A 63 -7.96 9.56 6.87
N GLU A 64 -8.11 8.62 7.80
CA GLU A 64 -7.50 7.29 7.75
C GLU A 64 -7.98 6.48 6.54
N VAL A 65 -9.30 6.45 6.33
CA VAL A 65 -9.93 5.77 5.18
C VAL A 65 -9.44 6.39 3.85
N VAL A 66 -9.25 7.71 3.79
CA VAL A 66 -8.77 8.39 2.57
C VAL A 66 -7.32 8.04 2.26
N TRP A 67 -6.45 7.94 3.27
CA TRP A 67 -5.03 7.63 3.04
C TRP A 67 -4.83 6.16 2.63
N GLN A 68 -5.53 5.23 3.29
CA GLN A 68 -5.49 3.81 2.95
C GLN A 68 -6.04 3.54 1.54
N ARG A 69 -7.14 4.20 1.16
CA ARG A 69 -7.70 4.09 -0.20
C ARG A 69 -6.76 4.58 -1.29
N ALA A 70 -5.93 5.59 -1.02
CA ALA A 70 -5.03 6.14 -2.03
C ALA A 70 -3.98 5.14 -2.51
N GLU A 71 -3.50 4.24 -1.64
CA GLU A 71 -2.56 3.19 -2.07
C GLU A 71 -3.24 2.16 -2.98
N VAL A 72 -4.47 1.76 -2.61
CA VAL A 72 -5.28 0.84 -3.40
C VAL A 72 -5.62 1.45 -4.76
N ASP A 73 -6.02 2.74 -4.79
CA ASP A 73 -6.29 3.49 -6.02
C ASP A 73 -5.05 3.57 -6.92
N ALA A 74 -3.85 3.72 -6.33
CA ALA A 74 -2.61 3.74 -7.09
C ALA A 74 -2.31 2.37 -7.72
N LEU A 75 -2.51 1.27 -6.98
CA LEU A 75 -2.36 -0.08 -7.53
C LEU A 75 -3.30 -0.33 -8.72
N TYR A 76 -4.58 0.06 -8.61
CA TYR A 76 -5.52 -0.08 -9.72
C TYR A 76 -5.09 0.76 -10.93
N LYS A 77 -4.71 2.03 -10.73
CA LYS A 77 -4.23 2.89 -11.82
C LYS A 77 -3.00 2.35 -12.53
N LEU A 78 -2.05 1.79 -11.78
CA LEU A 78 -0.84 1.20 -12.34
C LEU A 78 -1.16 -0.08 -13.12
N ALA A 79 -2.03 -0.93 -12.59
CA ALA A 79 -2.49 -2.12 -13.28
C ALA A 79 -3.24 -1.78 -14.59
N ASP A 80 -4.12 -0.78 -14.55
CA ASP A 80 -4.85 -0.28 -15.73
C ASP A 80 -3.90 0.31 -16.78
N ALA A 81 -2.76 0.86 -16.36
CA ALA A 81 -1.70 1.34 -17.24
C ALA A 81 -0.76 0.22 -17.75
N GLY A 82 -1.01 -1.04 -17.40
CA GLY A 82 -0.17 -2.19 -17.80
C GLY A 82 1.13 -2.32 -17.01
N VAL A 83 1.31 -1.55 -15.93
CA VAL A 83 2.49 -1.66 -15.06
C VAL A 83 2.36 -2.89 -14.18
N ARG A 84 3.44 -3.68 -14.07
CA ARG A 84 3.46 -4.85 -13.21
C ARG A 84 3.43 -4.43 -11.73
N VAL A 85 2.27 -4.60 -11.11
CA VAL A 85 2.03 -4.42 -9.67
C VAL A 85 1.30 -5.62 -9.10
N PRO A 86 1.40 -5.93 -7.79
CA PRO A 86 0.65 -7.02 -7.18
C PRO A 86 -0.86 -6.81 -7.39
N LYS A 87 -1.56 -7.83 -7.88
CA LYS A 87 -3.00 -7.75 -8.07
C LYS A 87 -3.70 -7.56 -6.73
N ALA A 88 -4.48 -6.48 -6.59
CA ALA A 88 -5.30 -6.25 -5.41
C ALA A 88 -6.59 -7.09 -5.46
N TYR A 89 -6.91 -7.79 -4.37
CA TYR A 89 -8.14 -8.57 -4.22
C TYR A 89 -9.20 -7.86 -3.37
N GLY A 90 -8.81 -6.85 -2.61
CA GLY A 90 -9.72 -6.03 -1.84
C GLY A 90 -9.06 -5.39 -0.62
N PHE A 91 -9.76 -4.40 -0.07
CA PHE A 91 -9.34 -3.69 1.13
C PHE A 91 -10.43 -3.78 2.19
N PHE A 92 -10.10 -4.40 3.33
CA PHE A 92 -11.04 -4.73 4.39
C PHE A 92 -10.46 -4.29 5.72
N ASP A 93 -11.14 -3.37 6.42
CA ASP A 93 -10.82 -2.99 7.80
C ASP A 93 -9.33 -2.73 8.08
N GLY A 94 -8.65 -1.96 7.21
CA GLY A 94 -7.23 -1.68 7.39
C GLY A 94 -6.29 -2.78 6.88
N VAL A 95 -6.79 -3.73 6.09
CA VAL A 95 -6.02 -4.83 5.49
C VAL A 95 -6.20 -4.82 3.98
N LEU A 96 -5.10 -4.69 3.24
CA LEU A 96 -5.07 -4.89 1.80
C LEU A 96 -4.70 -6.35 1.51
N LEU A 97 -5.62 -7.09 0.88
CA LEU A 97 -5.35 -8.42 0.35
C LEU A 97 -4.86 -8.29 -1.10
N MET A 98 -3.70 -8.87 -1.40
CA MET A 98 -3.07 -8.79 -2.71
C MET A 98 -2.31 -10.07 -3.07
N GLU A 99 -1.94 -10.17 -4.33
CA GLU A 99 -1.10 -11.24 -4.87
C GLU A 99 0.22 -11.39 -4.10
N LEU A 100 0.66 -12.64 -3.95
CA LEU A 100 2.04 -12.94 -3.59
C LEU A 100 2.91 -12.89 -4.84
N VAL A 101 3.87 -11.98 -4.88
CA VAL A 101 4.87 -11.95 -5.96
C VAL A 101 5.95 -12.98 -5.65
N THR A 102 6.13 -13.93 -6.56
CA THR A 102 7.14 -14.97 -6.48
C THR A 102 8.21 -14.79 -7.54
N ASP A 103 9.38 -15.39 -7.31
CA ASP A 103 10.38 -15.59 -8.35
C ASP A 103 10.01 -16.76 -9.28
N GLY A 104 10.96 -17.15 -10.14
CA GLY A 104 10.78 -18.26 -11.10
C GLY A 104 10.70 -19.64 -10.45
N ASP A 105 11.18 -19.78 -9.22
CA ASP A 105 11.18 -21.04 -8.45
C ASP A 105 9.93 -21.17 -7.57
N GLY A 106 9.11 -20.12 -7.50
CA GLY A 106 7.88 -20.06 -6.71
C GLY A 106 8.08 -19.54 -5.28
N ASP A 107 9.29 -19.12 -4.93
CA ASP A 107 9.61 -18.53 -3.65
C ASP A 107 9.25 -17.04 -3.62
N VAL A 108 9.12 -16.46 -2.42
CA VAL A 108 8.81 -15.03 -2.26
C VAL A 108 9.89 -14.21 -2.95
N ALA A 109 9.49 -13.38 -3.92
CA ALA A 109 10.44 -12.60 -4.69
C ALA A 109 11.30 -11.70 -3.76
N PRO A 110 12.64 -11.76 -3.86
CA PRO A 110 13.51 -10.94 -3.04
C PRO A 110 13.38 -9.47 -3.45
N ARG A 111 13.76 -8.58 -2.52
CA ARG A 111 13.83 -7.16 -2.89
C ARG A 111 15.02 -6.92 -3.82
N LEU A 112 14.91 -5.89 -4.66
CA LEU A 112 15.98 -5.50 -5.56
C LEU A 112 17.31 -5.19 -4.84
N ASN A 113 17.26 -4.72 -3.58
CA ASN A 113 18.45 -4.44 -2.78
C ASN A 113 19.05 -5.67 -2.09
N GLU A 114 18.40 -6.83 -2.19
CA GLU A 114 18.84 -8.12 -1.62
C GLU A 114 19.45 -9.03 -2.69
N ILE A 115 19.44 -8.61 -3.96
CA ILE A 115 20.01 -9.36 -5.07
C ILE A 115 21.24 -8.65 -5.64
N THR A 116 22.15 -9.44 -6.22
CA THR A 116 23.29 -8.95 -7.00
C THR A 116 23.06 -9.27 -8.46
N MET A 117 23.40 -8.34 -9.33
CA MET A 117 23.26 -8.47 -10.77
C MET A 117 24.56 -8.03 -11.45
N SER A 118 24.85 -8.61 -12.61
CA SER A 118 25.95 -8.11 -13.44
C SER A 118 25.61 -6.73 -14.02
N ALA A 119 26.62 -6.00 -14.47
CA ALA A 119 26.42 -4.69 -15.08
C ALA A 119 25.50 -4.79 -16.31
N GLU A 120 25.66 -5.83 -17.12
CA GLU A 120 24.87 -6.08 -18.32
C GLU A 120 23.39 -6.33 -17.98
N GLN A 121 23.12 -7.13 -16.94
CA GLN A 121 21.76 -7.42 -16.50
C GLN A 121 21.09 -6.17 -15.91
N ALA A 122 21.83 -5.37 -15.14
CA ALA A 122 21.32 -4.11 -14.60
C ALA A 122 20.90 -3.11 -15.71
N VAL A 123 21.69 -3.03 -16.79
CA VAL A 123 21.37 -2.18 -17.94
C VAL A 123 20.12 -2.70 -18.67
N LYS A 124 19.99 -4.01 -18.82
CA LYS A 124 18.84 -4.63 -19.47
C LYS A 124 17.54 -4.40 -18.69
N ASP A 125 17.57 -4.51 -17.36
CA ASP A 125 16.38 -4.42 -16.50
C ASP A 125 15.99 -2.98 -16.11
N HIS A 126 16.80 -1.98 -16.48
CA HIS A 126 16.50 -0.57 -16.21
C HIS A 126 15.44 0.03 -17.15
N ALA A 127 15.37 -0.46 -18.39
CA ALA A 127 14.55 0.10 -19.46
C ALA A 127 13.08 -0.35 -19.40
#